data_AF-A0A7T4YDT7-F1
#
_entry.id   AF-A0A7T4YDT7-F1
#
_cell.length_a   1.000
_cell.length_b   1.000
_cell.length_c   1.000
_cell.angle_alpha   90.00
_cell.angle_beta   90.00
_cell.angle_gamma   90.00
#
_symmetry.space_group_name_H-M   'P 1'
#
loop_
_entity.id
_entity.type
_entity.pdbx_description
1 polymer ?
#
loop_
_entity_poly.entity_id
_entity_poly.type
_entity_poly.pdbx_seq_one_letter_code
_entity_poly.pdbx_strand_id
1 'polypeptide(L)'
;MKYTKPFSAIALGLFATTLSFGTTTNVTFTGANELEPTNTPNNWEYIGVGFDPDLYDIKYGQLNLTGPEAIHIDILNIGAANETNATVNIDGQGAVCNVDQLHIGDNFNSINKLNVTNGAIFNVNGSQPTQIGGMVNSSVTVNIDNGSTFKVNGPLGLTPSISNFKVSNDSLLQIIGPWQIGDNNPISSQTAIINDSTVICPEVNVKNSALLQANDSNLTFGRFSFENEVELTNTRLNFYSTSINNKYLTMTNSEIINDSLTSGFNNYGVVDASGSFKVEDFTNNEYADLRVQSGKKLKITGSLANEGKIEVFDSELEVKGRYVDSAVIHNWEDGTFAISNGVVRAPDTNNDGDILFTTGQSMYFGSITNYSDARIIVSGQANVTFWDQIQQDGTFKVSAGSIATIFGDYYGDPISGFGSVYFEGQTNPGHSPGNGVNSTNTYLGLDHVLTIELGGLTPITEHDIFGSLQTLSLDGDLNVVWYDDFQASYGDTFDILEWDTLLGSFKNIDLSGAPLADYLEWDLSNLYVDGTITVIPEPATLSFLSLTAAGLLLSRRRSA
;
A
#
# COMPACT_ATOMS: atom_id res chain seq x y z
N MET A 1 6.39 90.31 45.43
CA MET A 1 7.86 90.36 45.26
C MET A 1 8.37 88.92 45.31
N LYS A 2 9.02 88.43 44.22
CA LYS A 2 9.97 87.28 44.10
C LYS A 2 9.55 85.90 44.72
N TYR A 3 9.70 84.71 44.13
CA TYR A 3 10.50 84.15 43.02
C TYR A 3 9.97 82.72 42.64
N THR A 4 10.07 82.35 41.35
CA THR A 4 10.46 81.04 40.69
C THR A 4 10.40 79.70 41.48
N LYS A 5 10.13 78.50 40.93
CA LYS A 5 10.38 77.85 39.62
C LYS A 5 9.61 76.47 39.58
N PRO A 6 9.53 75.75 38.43
CA PRO A 6 8.73 74.53 38.25
C PRO A 6 9.51 73.25 38.58
N PHE A 7 8.81 72.20 39.02
CA PHE A 7 9.37 70.84 39.09
C PHE A 7 9.01 70.05 37.83
N SER A 8 10.06 69.47 37.26
CA SER A 8 10.15 68.54 36.14
C SER A 8 9.29 67.28 36.34
N ALA A 9 8.56 66.89 35.30
CA ALA A 9 7.98 65.56 35.18
C ALA A 9 9.11 64.52 35.12
N ILE A 10 9.13 63.65 36.13
CA ILE A 10 9.95 62.45 36.19
C ILE A 10 9.35 61.45 35.22
N ALA A 11 10.17 60.91 34.32
CA ALA A 11 9.83 59.72 33.54
C ALA A 11 9.57 58.56 34.51
N LEU A 12 8.29 58.22 34.71
CA LEU A 12 7.88 56.97 35.32
C LEU A 12 7.94 55.91 34.22
N GLY A 13 8.86 54.96 34.40
CA GLY A 13 9.05 53.84 33.48
C GLY A 13 7.77 53.02 33.33
N LEU A 14 7.55 52.54 32.11
CA LEU A 14 6.66 51.43 31.80
C LEU A 14 7.00 50.28 32.76
N PHE A 15 6.07 49.96 33.67
CA PHE A 15 6.04 48.66 34.31
C PHE A 15 5.03 47.83 33.53
N ALA A 16 5.50 46.78 32.83
CA ALA A 16 4.64 45.73 32.32
C ALA A 16 3.94 45.08 33.53
N THR A 17 2.65 45.35 33.70
CA THR A 17 1.86 44.75 34.79
C THR A 17 1.36 43.39 34.32
N THR A 18 2.02 42.32 34.77
CA THR A 18 1.52 40.95 34.61
C THR A 18 0.24 40.79 35.44
N LEU A 19 -0.89 40.49 34.79
CA LEU A 19 -2.11 40.09 35.50
C LEU A 19 -1.92 38.65 36.01
N SER A 20 -1.67 38.50 37.31
CA SER A 20 -1.53 37.19 37.97
C SER A 20 -2.77 36.92 38.82
N PHE A 21 -3.64 36.03 38.36
CA PHE A 21 -4.80 35.60 39.13
C PHE A 21 -4.37 34.62 40.25
N GLY A 22 -4.69 34.97 41.50
CA GLY A 22 -4.52 34.10 42.66
C GLY A 22 -5.53 32.94 42.67
N THR A 23 -5.27 31.93 43.50
CA THR A 23 -5.93 30.62 43.51
C THR A 23 -7.46 30.68 43.30
N THR A 24 -7.94 29.99 42.25
CA THR A 24 -9.35 29.71 41.90
C THR A 24 -10.25 30.91 41.50
N THR A 25 -9.77 31.77 40.61
CA THR A 25 -10.63 32.81 39.99
C THR A 25 -11.19 32.36 38.64
N ASN A 26 -12.49 32.57 38.42
CA ASN A 26 -13.14 32.38 37.12
C ASN A 26 -13.39 33.76 36.51
N VAL A 27 -12.88 33.99 35.30
CA VAL A 27 -13.13 35.21 34.54
C VAL A 27 -14.00 34.85 33.35
N THR A 28 -15.19 35.45 33.28
CA THR A 28 -16.13 35.24 32.17
C THR A 28 -16.37 36.56 31.47
N PHE A 29 -16.18 36.59 30.16
CA PHE A 29 -16.54 37.72 29.31
C PHE A 29 -17.86 37.40 28.60
N THR A 30 -18.91 38.18 28.90
CA THR A 30 -20.24 38.09 28.26
C THR A 30 -20.74 39.48 27.84
N GLY A 31 -20.72 39.80 26.54
CA GLY A 31 -21.41 40.97 26.00
C GLY A 31 -20.61 42.28 25.90
N ALA A 32 -21.10 43.17 25.02
CA ALA A 32 -20.28 44.18 24.34
C ALA A 32 -19.97 45.46 25.11
N ASN A 33 -20.11 45.51 26.43
CA ASN A 33 -19.72 46.70 27.22
C ASN A 33 -19.42 46.30 28.67
N GLU A 34 -18.27 46.75 29.15
CA GLU A 34 -17.82 46.88 30.55
C GLU A 34 -18.01 45.70 31.52
N LEU A 35 -16.92 45.41 32.23
CA LEU A 35 -16.83 44.42 33.31
C LEU A 35 -17.89 44.66 34.39
N GLU A 36 -18.91 43.81 34.47
CA GLU A 36 -19.72 43.67 35.68
C GLU A 36 -19.32 42.38 36.44
N PRO A 37 -18.58 42.49 37.56
CA PRO A 37 -18.29 41.34 38.40
C PRO A 37 -19.56 40.92 39.16
N THR A 38 -20.02 39.69 38.96
CA THR A 38 -21.14 39.14 39.73
C THR A 38 -20.71 38.77 41.16
N ASN A 39 -21.00 39.68 42.08
CA ASN A 39 -21.21 39.55 43.53
C ASN A 39 -20.76 38.28 44.27
N THR A 40 -19.66 38.39 45.03
CA THR A 40 -19.60 37.98 46.45
C THR A 40 -18.75 39.00 47.23
N PRO A 41 -19.20 39.52 48.39
CA PRO A 41 -18.43 40.52 49.13
C PRO A 41 -17.38 39.85 50.02
N ASN A 42 -16.10 40.14 49.77
CA ASN A 42 -15.17 40.73 50.74
C ASN A 42 -13.73 40.76 50.18
N ASN A 43 -13.13 41.96 50.23
CA ASN A 43 -11.71 42.30 50.02
C ASN A 43 -11.15 42.18 48.59
N TRP A 44 -11.64 42.99 47.66
CA TRP A 44 -10.89 43.35 46.47
C TRP A 44 -10.66 44.86 46.47
N GLU A 45 -9.41 45.26 46.68
CA GLU A 45 -8.94 46.61 46.37
C GLU A 45 -9.14 46.85 44.87
N TYR A 46 -9.78 47.97 44.56
CA TYR A 46 -9.93 48.48 43.21
C TYR A 46 -8.53 48.87 42.69
N ILE A 47 -7.84 47.96 42.02
CA ILE A 47 -6.64 48.30 41.27
C ILE A 47 -7.11 48.77 39.89
N GLY A 48 -7.33 50.08 39.77
CA GLY A 48 -7.31 50.76 38.48
C GLY A 48 -5.89 50.74 37.93
N VAL A 49 -5.50 49.64 37.29
CA VAL A 49 -4.27 49.54 36.50
C VAL A 49 -4.61 49.80 35.05
N GLY A 50 -3.86 50.71 34.42
CA GLY A 50 -3.82 50.78 32.97
C GLY A 50 -3.42 49.41 32.46
N PHE A 51 -4.33 48.75 31.78
CA PHE A 51 -4.08 47.45 31.16
C PHE A 51 -2.94 47.63 30.16
N ASP A 52 -1.87 46.89 30.36
CA ASP A 52 -0.94 46.58 29.30
C ASP A 52 -1.61 45.41 28.54
N PRO A 53 -2.21 45.63 27.36
CA PRO A 53 -2.91 44.57 26.62
C PRO A 53 -1.94 43.49 26.10
N ASP A 54 -0.63 43.70 26.29
CA ASP A 54 0.43 42.98 25.60
C ASP A 54 0.81 41.62 26.25
N LEU A 55 0.29 41.27 27.44
CA LEU A 55 0.61 39.99 28.09
C LEU A 55 -0.47 39.47 29.05
N TYR A 56 -1.10 38.34 28.72
CA TYR A 56 -2.01 37.60 29.58
C TYR A 56 -1.40 36.27 30.03
N ASP A 57 -1.19 36.13 31.33
CA ASP A 57 -0.65 34.93 31.96
C ASP A 57 -1.70 34.28 32.88
N ILE A 58 -2.31 33.20 32.40
CA ILE A 58 -3.30 32.43 33.16
C ILE A 58 -2.56 31.37 33.95
N LYS A 59 -2.17 31.74 35.17
CA LYS A 59 -1.52 30.81 36.10
C LYS A 59 -2.52 29.85 36.73
N TYR A 60 -3.69 30.32 37.17
CA TYR A 60 -4.70 29.49 37.83
C TYR A 60 -6.10 29.87 37.36
N GLY A 61 -7.01 28.89 37.28
CA GLY A 61 -8.43 29.14 37.09
C GLY A 61 -8.92 28.98 35.65
N GLN A 62 -10.08 29.58 35.37
CA GLN A 62 -10.80 29.39 34.11
C GLN A 62 -11.07 30.74 33.44
N LEU A 63 -10.63 30.89 32.19
CA LEU A 63 -11.04 31.97 31.28
C LEU A 63 -12.14 31.45 30.38
N ASN A 64 -13.32 32.08 30.41
CA ASN A 64 -14.44 31.76 29.54
C ASN A 64 -14.72 32.95 28.62
N LEU A 65 -14.60 32.70 27.32
CA LEU A 65 -14.99 33.63 26.26
C LEU A 65 -16.28 33.09 25.63
N THR A 66 -17.40 33.77 25.85
CA THR A 66 -18.70 33.37 25.30
C THR A 66 -19.37 34.54 24.60
N GLY A 67 -19.90 34.31 23.39
CA GLY A 67 -20.61 35.33 22.60
C GLY A 67 -19.81 35.82 21.39
N PRO A 68 -20.43 36.63 20.49
CA PRO A 68 -19.92 36.92 19.15
C PRO A 68 -18.74 37.91 19.09
N GLU A 69 -18.05 38.10 20.20
CA GLU A 69 -17.04 39.15 20.34
C GLU A 69 -15.65 38.66 19.94
N ALA A 70 -14.92 39.58 19.32
CA ALA A 70 -13.52 39.39 19.00
C ALA A 70 -12.66 39.97 20.12
N ILE A 71 -11.86 39.13 20.77
CA ILE A 71 -10.83 39.53 21.72
C ILE A 71 -9.48 39.42 21.03
N HIS A 72 -8.57 40.34 21.35
CA HIS A 72 -7.18 40.31 20.93
C HIS A 72 -6.27 40.28 22.15
N ILE A 73 -5.25 39.41 22.15
CA ILE A 73 -4.29 39.21 23.23
C ILE A 73 -2.91 39.03 22.61
N ASP A 74 -1.95 39.91 22.86
CA ASP A 74 -0.64 39.74 22.20
C ASP A 74 0.02 38.43 22.62
N ILE A 75 0.09 38.12 23.92
CA ILE A 75 0.67 36.87 24.42
C ILE A 75 -0.29 36.18 25.37
N LEU A 76 -0.70 34.95 25.04
CA LEU A 76 -1.50 34.08 25.91
C LEU A 76 -0.64 32.93 26.44
N ASN A 77 -0.32 32.97 27.72
CA ASN A 77 0.32 31.85 28.43
C ASN A 77 -0.72 31.12 29.30
N ILE A 78 -0.85 29.81 29.12
CA ILE A 78 -1.75 28.96 29.91
C ILE A 78 -0.89 28.02 30.76
N GLY A 79 -0.86 28.25 32.08
CA GLY A 79 -0.09 27.44 33.04
C GLY A 79 1.37 27.86 33.22
N ALA A 80 1.68 29.17 33.19
CA ALA A 80 3.06 29.67 33.30
C ALA A 80 3.66 29.62 34.74
N ALA A 81 3.01 28.96 35.70
CA ALA A 81 3.61 28.65 37.01
C ALA A 81 3.57 27.15 37.35
N ASN A 82 4.48 26.70 38.23
CA ASN A 82 4.51 25.33 38.75
C ASN A 82 3.19 24.96 39.44
N GLU A 83 2.73 23.71 39.28
CA GLU A 83 1.55 23.13 39.96
C GLU A 83 0.22 23.82 39.62
N THR A 84 0.00 24.13 38.35
CA THR A 84 -1.16 24.90 37.88
C THR A 84 -2.17 24.07 37.11
N ASN A 85 -3.46 24.36 37.31
CA ASN A 85 -4.56 23.90 36.46
C ASN A 85 -5.23 25.13 35.83
N ALA A 86 -4.82 25.50 34.62
CA ALA A 86 -5.42 26.60 33.88
C ALA A 86 -6.31 26.07 32.74
N THR A 87 -7.49 26.65 32.58
CA THR A 87 -8.42 26.29 31.49
C THR A 87 -8.86 27.54 30.75
N VAL A 88 -8.76 27.53 29.43
CA VAL A 88 -9.35 28.53 28.55
C VAL A 88 -10.48 27.87 27.76
N ASN A 89 -11.69 28.40 27.85
CA ASN A 89 -12.83 27.97 27.04
C ASN A 89 -13.29 29.12 26.16
N ILE A 90 -13.50 28.82 24.90
CA ILE A 90 -13.92 29.76 23.87
C ILE A 90 -15.09 29.09 23.18
N ASP A 91 -16.28 29.60 23.47
CA ASP A 91 -17.51 28.87 23.21
C ASP A 91 -18.57 29.75 22.56
N GLY A 92 -19.21 29.18 21.54
CA GLY A 92 -20.37 29.76 20.88
C GLY A 92 -20.06 30.39 19.53
N GLN A 93 -21.08 30.38 18.68
CA GLN A 93 -20.97 30.84 17.30
C GLN A 93 -20.59 32.32 17.26
N GLY A 94 -19.48 32.62 16.58
CA GLY A 94 -18.98 33.98 16.43
C GLY A 94 -18.01 34.43 17.53
N ALA A 95 -17.76 33.63 18.56
CA ALA A 95 -16.67 33.93 19.50
C ALA A 95 -15.34 33.88 18.75
N VAL A 96 -14.57 34.97 18.80
CA VAL A 96 -13.26 35.05 18.16
C VAL A 96 -12.21 35.44 19.19
N CYS A 97 -11.17 34.64 19.33
CA CYS A 97 -9.99 35.01 20.10
C CYS A 97 -8.78 35.03 19.18
N ASN A 98 -8.16 36.20 19.09
CA ASN A 98 -6.94 36.41 18.32
C ASN A 98 -5.80 36.57 19.29
N VAL A 99 -4.75 35.76 19.14
CA VAL A 99 -3.53 35.92 19.92
C VAL A 99 -2.33 36.09 19.02
N ASP A 100 -1.31 36.85 19.41
CA ASP A 100 -0.07 36.88 18.61
C ASP A 100 0.84 35.71 18.98
N GLN A 101 0.91 35.33 20.26
CA GLN A 101 1.67 34.19 20.74
C GLN A 101 0.82 33.33 21.68
N LEU A 102 0.99 32.02 21.58
CA LEU A 102 0.34 31.04 22.45
C LEU A 102 1.40 30.10 23.02
N HIS A 103 1.46 30.02 24.34
CA HIS A 103 2.21 29.00 25.06
C HIS A 103 1.28 28.27 26.03
N ILE A 104 1.30 26.94 26.00
CA ILE A 104 0.49 26.12 26.91
C ILE A 104 1.40 25.12 27.61
N GLY A 105 1.52 25.26 28.92
CA GLY A 105 2.09 24.23 29.78
C GLY A 105 3.58 24.31 30.05
N ASP A 106 4.25 25.45 29.93
CA ASP A 106 5.72 25.60 30.09
C ASP A 106 6.34 25.07 31.41
N ASN A 107 5.57 24.56 32.38
CA ASN A 107 6.02 24.11 33.70
C ASN A 107 5.70 22.64 34.05
N PHE A 108 6.48 22.10 34.99
CA PHE A 108 6.31 20.77 35.57
C PHE A 108 4.96 20.60 36.30
N ASN A 109 4.39 19.40 36.23
CA ASN A 109 3.21 18.97 37.02
C ASN A 109 1.94 19.85 36.86
N SER A 110 1.67 20.35 35.65
CA SER A 110 0.49 21.19 35.36
C SER A 110 -0.57 20.45 34.52
N ILE A 111 -1.87 20.76 34.70
CA ILE A 111 -2.96 20.26 33.84
C ILE A 111 -3.64 21.45 33.15
N ASN A 112 -3.27 21.71 31.91
CA ASN A 112 -3.73 22.88 31.19
C ASN A 112 -4.68 22.49 30.05
N LYS A 113 -5.74 23.28 29.86
CA LYS A 113 -6.77 23.00 28.87
C LYS A 113 -7.06 24.22 28.01
N LEU A 114 -7.14 24.02 26.70
CA LEU A 114 -7.72 24.97 25.77
C LEU A 114 -8.90 24.29 25.05
N ASN A 115 -10.10 24.82 25.22
CA ASN A 115 -11.31 24.34 24.56
C ASN A 115 -11.83 25.43 23.62
N VAL A 116 -12.02 25.09 22.34
CA VAL A 116 -12.62 25.95 21.31
C VAL A 116 -13.83 25.19 20.75
N THR A 117 -15.04 25.63 21.07
CA THR A 117 -16.27 24.85 20.86
C THR A 117 -17.40 25.63 20.22
N ASN A 118 -18.34 24.90 19.61
CA ASN A 118 -19.63 25.40 19.11
C ASN A 118 -19.50 26.56 18.09
N GLY A 119 -18.62 26.42 17.10
CA GLY A 119 -18.43 27.40 16.04
C GLY A 119 -17.55 28.59 16.41
N ALA A 120 -16.78 28.48 17.51
CA ALA A 120 -15.81 29.48 17.91
C ALA A 120 -14.56 29.46 17.02
N ILE A 121 -13.85 30.59 16.98
CA ILE A 121 -12.62 30.77 16.20
C ILE A 121 -11.49 31.19 17.14
N PHE A 122 -10.38 30.46 17.09
CA PHE A 122 -9.14 30.86 17.75
C PHE A 122 -8.03 31.02 16.73
N ASN A 123 -7.43 32.20 16.65
CA ASN A 123 -6.36 32.52 15.72
C ASN A 123 -5.07 32.83 16.49
N VAL A 124 -3.95 32.20 16.12
CA VAL A 124 -2.61 32.61 16.52
C VAL A 124 -1.95 33.31 15.33
N ASN A 125 -1.77 34.63 15.42
CA ASN A 125 -1.37 35.48 14.31
C ASN A 125 0.15 35.71 14.21
N GLY A 126 0.89 35.55 15.31
CA GLY A 126 2.32 35.81 15.31
C GLY A 126 3.13 34.76 14.55
N SER A 127 4.31 35.18 14.09
CA SER A 127 5.24 34.32 13.36
C SER A 127 6.09 33.43 14.27
N GLN A 128 6.02 33.63 15.59
CA GLN A 128 6.80 32.85 16.55
C GLN A 128 6.23 31.42 16.66
N PRO A 129 7.06 30.41 16.94
CA PRO A 129 6.57 29.05 17.16
C PRO A 129 5.53 29.02 18.28
N THR A 130 4.33 28.51 17.98
CA THR A 130 3.34 28.16 18.99
C THR A 130 3.77 26.86 19.64
N GLN A 131 3.98 26.89 20.95
CA GLN A 131 4.36 25.71 21.72
C GLN A 131 3.19 25.28 22.59
N ILE A 132 2.72 24.06 22.35
CA ILE A 132 1.71 23.41 23.17
C ILE A 132 2.39 22.21 23.82
N GLY A 133 2.30 22.11 25.14
CA GLY A 133 2.96 21.09 25.93
C GLY A 133 4.04 21.66 26.84
N GLY A 134 4.32 20.92 27.91
CA GLY A 134 5.26 21.29 28.95
C GLY A 134 6.46 20.39 29.13
N MET A 135 7.20 20.66 30.20
CA MET A 135 8.19 19.74 30.74
C MET A 135 7.53 18.53 31.43
N VAL A 136 8.32 17.48 31.65
CA VAL A 136 7.97 16.16 32.21
C VAL A 136 6.84 16.23 33.27
N ASN A 137 5.86 15.31 33.17
CA ASN A 137 4.70 15.18 34.08
C ASN A 137 3.62 16.28 34.00
N SER A 138 3.61 17.13 32.96
CA SER A 138 2.44 17.96 32.68
C SER A 138 1.45 17.26 31.75
N SER A 139 0.21 17.72 31.72
CA SER A 139 -0.87 17.21 30.87
C SER A 139 -1.55 18.39 30.20
N VAL A 140 -1.27 18.59 28.93
CA VAL A 140 -1.94 19.61 28.11
C VAL A 140 -3.02 18.96 27.25
N THR A 141 -4.24 19.50 27.31
CA THR A 141 -5.35 19.11 26.45
C THR A 141 -5.79 20.29 25.59
N VAL A 142 -5.82 20.11 24.28
CA VAL A 142 -6.43 21.07 23.36
C VAL A 142 -7.61 20.38 22.68
N ASN A 143 -8.81 20.94 22.81
CA ASN A 143 -10.02 20.43 22.18
C ASN A 143 -10.59 21.49 21.23
N ILE A 144 -10.73 21.16 19.96
CA ILE A 144 -11.37 22.00 18.95
C ILE A 144 -12.58 21.21 18.44
N ASP A 145 -13.79 21.69 18.69
CA ASP A 145 -14.99 20.86 18.56
C ASP A 145 -16.21 21.59 18.00
N ASN A 146 -17.18 20.84 17.47
CA ASN A 146 -18.49 21.32 16.99
C ASN A 146 -18.41 22.50 16.03
N GLY A 147 -17.78 22.31 14.87
CA GLY A 147 -17.67 23.33 13.81
C GLY A 147 -16.71 24.47 14.12
N SER A 148 -15.85 24.31 15.13
CA SER A 148 -14.90 25.35 15.54
C SER A 148 -13.67 25.40 14.64
N THR A 149 -12.97 26.53 14.67
CA THR A 149 -11.75 26.73 13.88
C THR A 149 -10.57 27.12 14.78
N PHE A 150 -9.45 26.43 14.61
CA PHE A 150 -8.16 26.81 15.19
C PHE A 150 -7.16 27.11 14.07
N LYS A 151 -6.69 28.35 14.00
CA LYS A 151 -5.71 28.81 13.00
C LYS A 151 -4.40 29.17 13.66
N VAL A 152 -3.29 28.72 13.08
CA VAL A 152 -1.93 29.08 13.53
C VAL A 152 -1.15 29.59 12.32
N ASN A 153 -0.80 30.89 12.32
CA ASN A 153 -0.08 31.54 11.23
C ASN A 153 1.45 31.28 11.26
N GLY A 154 1.94 30.53 12.25
CA GLY A 154 3.33 30.11 12.41
C GLY A 154 3.50 28.59 12.58
N PRO A 155 4.69 28.12 12.97
CA PRO A 155 4.93 26.73 13.36
C PRO A 155 4.07 26.34 14.57
N LEU A 156 3.53 25.12 14.58
CA LEU A 156 2.88 24.51 15.73
C LEU A 156 3.70 23.32 16.21
N GLY A 157 4.30 23.43 17.40
CA GLY A 157 5.03 22.34 18.04
C GLY A 157 4.21 21.72 19.17
N LEU A 158 4.02 20.41 19.12
CA LEU A 158 3.54 19.61 20.23
C LEU A 158 4.76 19.04 20.99
N THR A 159 4.91 19.43 22.26
CA THR A 159 6.05 19.04 23.12
C THR A 159 5.65 17.89 24.07
N PRO A 160 6.60 17.23 24.78
CA PRO A 160 6.49 15.87 25.35
C PRO A 160 5.45 15.66 26.46
N SER A 161 4.61 16.66 26.74
CA SER A 161 3.62 16.61 27.83
C SER A 161 2.19 16.93 27.37
N ILE A 162 1.93 16.90 26.06
CA ILE A 162 0.55 16.89 25.58
C ILE A 162 -0.03 15.51 25.80
N SER A 163 -1.08 15.46 26.59
CA SER A 163 -1.86 14.25 26.80
C SER A 163 -2.86 14.03 25.67
N ASN A 164 -3.40 15.11 25.08
CA ASN A 164 -4.37 14.99 24.00
C ASN A 164 -4.49 16.29 23.17
N PHE A 165 -4.18 16.25 21.88
CA PHE A 165 -4.56 17.31 20.94
C PHE A 165 -5.69 16.78 20.06
N LYS A 166 -6.91 17.29 20.26
CA LYS A 166 -8.13 16.78 19.63
C LYS A 166 -8.80 17.83 18.75
N VAL A 167 -9.12 17.44 17.51
CA VAL A 167 -9.99 18.18 16.60
C VAL A 167 -11.19 17.28 16.25
N SER A 168 -12.42 17.71 16.52
CA SER A 168 -13.61 16.89 16.28
C SER A 168 -14.84 17.60 15.73
N ASN A 169 -15.80 16.83 15.21
CA ASN A 169 -17.16 17.24 14.85
C ASN A 169 -17.21 18.46 13.91
N ASP A 170 -16.83 18.26 12.65
CA ASP A 170 -16.80 19.25 11.56
C ASP A 170 -15.88 20.46 11.83
N SER A 171 -14.86 20.29 12.68
CA SER A 171 -13.92 21.37 13.00
C SER A 171 -12.80 21.50 11.98
N LEU A 172 -12.18 22.69 11.95
CA LEU A 172 -11.06 23.02 11.07
C LEU A 172 -9.80 23.35 11.89
N LEU A 173 -8.73 22.60 11.64
CA LEU A 173 -7.37 22.97 12.03
C LEU A 173 -6.61 23.49 10.81
N GLN A 174 -6.19 24.74 10.84
CA GLN A 174 -5.39 25.35 9.77
C GLN A 174 -4.06 25.84 10.33
N ILE A 175 -2.96 25.27 9.85
CA ILE A 175 -1.60 25.66 10.24
C ILE A 175 -0.90 26.17 9.00
N ILE A 176 -0.33 27.38 9.04
CA ILE A 176 0.40 27.99 7.93
C ILE A 176 1.90 27.68 8.02
N GLY A 177 2.40 27.30 9.20
CA GLY A 177 3.75 26.77 9.38
C GLY A 177 3.81 25.23 9.45
N PRO A 178 4.99 24.65 9.78
CA PRO A 178 5.10 23.23 10.03
C PRO A 178 4.41 22.82 11.33
N TRP A 179 3.78 21.65 11.33
CA TRP A 179 3.22 20.99 12.50
C TRP A 179 4.12 19.83 12.91
N GLN A 180 4.68 19.92 14.11
CA GLN A 180 5.48 18.85 14.70
C GLN A 180 4.66 18.14 15.78
N ILE A 181 4.46 16.84 15.61
CA ILE A 181 3.82 15.95 16.59
C ILE A 181 4.93 15.04 17.13
N GLY A 182 5.27 15.17 18.40
CA GLY A 182 6.50 14.59 18.93
C GLY A 182 7.62 15.62 19.05
N ASP A 183 8.45 15.47 20.06
CA ASP A 183 9.74 16.16 20.19
C ASP A 183 10.89 15.20 19.85
N ASN A 184 12.15 15.54 20.13
CA ASN A 184 13.30 14.63 19.99
C ASN A 184 13.46 13.65 21.18
N ASN A 185 12.48 13.57 22.10
CA ASN A 185 12.58 12.78 23.31
C ASN A 185 11.80 11.46 23.17
N PRO A 186 12.47 10.29 23.15
CA PRO A 186 11.84 9.01 22.87
C PRO A 186 10.85 8.52 23.95
N ILE A 187 10.81 9.17 25.12
CA ILE A 187 10.10 8.68 26.32
C ILE A 187 8.66 9.22 26.41
N SER A 188 8.24 10.16 25.54
CA SER A 188 6.90 10.75 25.60
C SER A 188 5.95 10.20 24.55
N SER A 189 4.83 9.61 24.98
CA SER A 189 3.72 9.26 24.08
C SER A 189 2.85 10.49 23.84
N GLN A 190 2.89 11.04 22.63
CA GLN A 190 2.04 12.17 22.25
C GLN A 190 0.97 11.68 21.28
N THR A 191 -0.27 12.13 21.45
CA THR A 191 -1.37 11.72 20.57
C THR A 191 -2.11 12.94 20.04
N ALA A 192 -2.19 13.03 18.71
CA ALA A 192 -3.09 13.93 18.01
C ALA A 192 -4.26 13.13 17.44
N ILE A 193 -5.49 13.47 17.82
CA ILE A 193 -6.72 12.79 17.41
C ILE A 193 -7.56 13.73 16.58
N ILE A 194 -7.85 13.35 15.33
CA ILE A 194 -8.68 14.12 14.40
C ILE A 194 -9.91 13.27 14.05
N ASN A 195 -11.10 13.69 14.44
CA ASN A 195 -12.34 12.93 14.19
C ASN A 195 -13.33 13.79 13.40
N ASP A 196 -13.90 13.29 12.32
CA ASP A 196 -14.93 14.01 11.55
C ASP A 196 -14.51 15.45 11.20
N SER A 197 -13.23 15.69 10.86
CA SER A 197 -12.67 17.04 10.80
C SER A 197 -11.73 17.25 9.62
N THR A 198 -11.40 18.52 9.37
CA THR A 198 -10.46 18.90 8.31
C THR A 198 -9.17 19.48 8.91
N VAL A 199 -8.02 19.00 8.44
CA VAL A 199 -6.71 19.59 8.76
C VAL A 199 -6.01 20.04 7.49
N ILE A 200 -5.53 21.28 7.48
CA ILE A 200 -4.70 21.82 6.40
C ILE A 200 -3.39 22.32 7.00
N CYS A 201 -2.27 21.76 6.55
CA CYS A 201 -0.95 22.14 7.04
C CYS A 201 0.09 22.00 5.91
N PRO A 202 1.01 22.95 5.69
CA PRO A 202 2.01 22.80 4.63
C PRO A 202 3.07 21.75 4.94
N GLU A 203 3.29 21.36 6.20
CA GLU A 203 4.24 20.33 6.56
C GLU A 203 3.88 19.68 7.88
N VAL A 204 3.75 18.35 7.92
CA VAL A 204 3.51 17.59 9.15
C VAL A 204 4.62 16.57 9.35
N ASN A 205 5.21 16.58 10.54
CA ASN A 205 6.25 15.64 10.96
C ASN A 205 5.80 14.93 12.25
N VAL A 206 5.54 13.63 12.18
CA VAL A 206 5.23 12.78 13.34
C VAL A 206 6.49 12.06 13.77
N LYS A 207 7.03 12.35 14.95
CA LYS A 207 8.34 11.86 15.39
C LYS A 207 8.28 10.97 16.62
N ASN A 208 9.32 10.15 16.77
CA ASN A 208 9.61 9.36 17.97
C ASN A 208 8.50 8.44 18.45
N SER A 209 7.77 8.79 19.51
CA SER A 209 6.72 7.97 20.12
C SER A 209 5.34 8.62 19.93
N ALA A 210 5.23 9.55 18.98
CA ALA A 210 3.98 10.21 18.65
C ALA A 210 3.06 9.31 17.81
N LEU A 211 1.75 9.50 18.02
CA LEU A 211 0.65 8.89 17.27
C LEU A 211 -0.20 10.01 16.66
N LEU A 212 -0.41 9.94 15.34
CA LEU A 212 -1.46 10.68 14.66
C LEU A 212 -2.61 9.72 14.36
N GLN A 213 -3.75 9.91 15.01
CA GLN A 213 -4.97 9.16 14.76
C GLN A 213 -5.98 10.06 14.04
N ALA A 214 -6.51 9.59 12.92
CA ALA A 214 -7.55 10.29 12.18
C ALA A 214 -8.70 9.34 11.83
N ASN A 215 -9.92 9.74 12.16
CA ASN A 215 -11.14 8.98 11.90
C ASN A 215 -12.13 9.87 11.12
N ASP A 216 -12.69 9.35 10.03
CA ASP A 216 -13.72 10.04 9.23
C ASP A 216 -13.32 11.47 8.81
N SER A 217 -12.01 11.67 8.53
CA SER A 217 -11.42 13.01 8.40
C SER A 217 -10.85 13.29 7.01
N ASN A 218 -10.60 14.58 6.73
CA ASN A 218 -9.89 15.04 5.53
C ASN A 218 -8.60 15.77 5.94
N LEU A 219 -7.46 15.16 5.63
CA LEU A 219 -6.14 15.71 5.93
C LEU A 219 -5.51 16.19 4.62
N THR A 220 -5.01 17.42 4.58
CA THR A 220 -4.27 17.97 3.44
C THR A 220 -2.94 18.52 3.92
N PHE A 221 -1.86 17.85 3.57
CA PHE A 221 -0.51 18.20 3.96
C PHE A 221 0.32 18.66 2.76
N GLY A 222 1.14 19.69 2.87
CA GLY A 222 2.13 19.96 1.82
C GLY A 222 3.18 18.85 1.82
N ARG A 223 3.97 18.76 2.89
CA ARG A 223 4.89 17.66 3.16
C ARG A 223 4.38 16.80 4.31
N PHE A 224 4.58 15.50 4.22
CA PHE A 224 4.23 14.58 5.29
C PHE A 224 5.36 13.59 5.54
N SER A 225 5.84 13.50 6.78
CA SER A 225 6.78 12.48 7.21
C SER A 225 6.36 11.92 8.57
N PHE A 226 6.54 10.61 8.78
CA PHE A 226 6.28 10.01 10.08
C PHE A 226 7.28 8.92 10.44
N GLU A 227 8.03 9.15 11.50
CA GLU A 227 9.04 8.21 12.02
C GLU A 227 8.44 7.20 13.00
N ASN A 228 7.13 7.27 13.26
CA ASN A 228 6.43 6.38 14.18
C ASN A 228 5.07 5.91 13.65
N GLU A 229 3.98 6.22 14.34
CA GLU A 229 2.68 5.60 14.13
C GLU A 229 1.64 6.59 13.61
N VAL A 230 0.94 6.17 12.56
CA VAL A 230 -0.20 6.89 11.99
C VAL A 230 -1.35 5.89 11.81
N GLU A 231 -2.51 6.23 12.33
CA GLU A 231 -3.74 5.44 12.21
C GLU A 231 -4.80 6.24 11.45
N LEU A 232 -5.28 5.70 10.34
CA LEU A 232 -6.30 6.32 9.50
C LEU A 232 -7.51 5.40 9.36
N THR A 233 -8.67 5.81 9.85
CA THR A 233 -9.95 5.10 9.65
C THR A 233 -10.90 5.97 8.83
N ASN A 234 -11.45 5.47 7.73
CA ASN A 234 -12.36 6.21 6.84
C ASN A 234 -11.84 7.62 6.46
N THR A 235 -10.52 7.77 6.39
CA THR A 235 -9.88 9.08 6.30
C THR A 235 -9.27 9.26 4.91
N ARG A 236 -9.40 10.46 4.35
CA ARG A 236 -8.65 10.87 3.17
C ARG A 236 -7.44 11.68 3.60
N LEU A 237 -6.25 11.27 3.17
CA LEU A 237 -5.00 11.99 3.35
C LEU A 237 -4.45 12.38 1.98
N ASN A 238 -4.41 13.69 1.70
CA ASN A 238 -3.79 14.26 0.52
C ASN A 238 -2.44 14.87 0.92
N PHE A 239 -1.39 14.59 0.15
CA PHE A 239 -0.11 15.25 0.35
C PHE A 239 0.63 15.55 -0.96
N TYR A 240 1.65 16.42 -0.87
CA TYR A 240 2.48 16.89 -1.99
C TYR A 240 3.97 16.74 -1.63
N SER A 241 4.41 15.50 -1.35
CA SER A 241 5.80 15.22 -0.98
C SER A 241 6.44 14.22 -1.93
N THR A 242 7.76 14.34 -2.06
CA THR A 242 8.56 13.45 -2.90
C THR A 242 8.70 12.04 -2.34
N SER A 243 8.49 11.88 -1.04
CA SER A 243 8.45 10.59 -0.36
C SER A 243 7.74 10.74 0.99
N ILE A 244 7.16 9.64 1.45
CA ILE A 244 6.78 9.43 2.84
C ILE A 244 7.70 8.33 3.34
N ASN A 245 8.36 8.56 4.48
CA ASN A 245 8.97 7.48 5.24
C ASN A 245 8.00 7.14 6.37
N ASN A 246 7.74 5.86 6.59
CA ASN A 246 6.90 5.35 7.67
C ASN A 246 7.66 4.34 8.53
N LYS A 247 7.21 4.21 9.77
CA LYS A 247 7.55 3.08 10.64
C LYS A 247 6.34 2.18 10.88
N TYR A 248 5.19 2.76 11.20
CA TYR A 248 3.91 2.05 11.33
C TYR A 248 2.78 2.90 10.74
N LEU A 249 2.12 2.38 9.71
CA LEU A 249 0.92 2.97 9.12
C LEU A 249 -0.21 1.96 9.18
N THR A 250 -1.28 2.28 9.90
CA THR A 250 -2.50 1.48 9.91
C THR A 250 -3.59 2.23 9.14
N MET A 251 -4.15 1.61 8.12
CA MET A 251 -5.25 2.18 7.33
C MET A 251 -6.44 1.24 7.32
N THR A 252 -7.60 1.74 7.73
CA THR A 252 -8.87 1.02 7.63
C THR A 252 -9.84 1.79 6.75
N ASN A 253 -10.12 1.27 5.56
CA ASN A 253 -11.02 1.91 4.58
C ASN A 253 -10.65 3.37 4.27
N SER A 254 -9.35 3.65 4.18
CA SER A 254 -8.80 5.00 4.03
C SER A 254 -8.20 5.21 2.64
N GLU A 255 -8.06 6.47 2.25
CA GLU A 255 -7.51 6.87 0.95
C GLU A 255 -6.29 7.76 1.15
N ILE A 256 -5.14 7.35 0.63
CA ILE A 256 -3.94 8.17 0.56
C ILE A 256 -3.73 8.64 -0.88
N ILE A 257 -3.55 9.93 -1.08
CA ILE A 257 -3.33 10.55 -2.40
C ILE A 257 -2.03 11.35 -2.37
N ASN A 258 -1.12 11.03 -3.28
CA ASN A 258 0.02 11.88 -3.57
C ASN A 258 -0.23 12.62 -4.89
N ASP A 259 -0.50 13.92 -4.83
CA ASP A 259 -0.81 14.72 -6.03
C ASP A 259 0.47 15.28 -6.71
N SER A 260 1.68 14.99 -6.18
CA SER A 260 2.90 15.30 -6.92
C SER A 260 3.16 14.28 -8.03
N LEU A 261 3.21 14.79 -9.26
CA LEU A 261 3.40 14.05 -10.53
C LEU A 261 4.76 13.33 -10.69
N THR A 262 5.57 13.22 -9.64
CA THR A 262 6.96 12.75 -9.74
C THR A 262 7.41 11.96 -8.50
N SER A 263 6.48 11.38 -7.74
CA SER A 263 6.82 10.86 -6.42
C SER A 263 5.91 9.73 -5.95
N GLY A 264 6.54 8.65 -5.50
CA GLY A 264 5.89 7.49 -4.91
C GLY A 264 5.67 7.58 -3.40
N PHE A 265 5.23 6.45 -2.85
CA PHE A 265 5.15 6.15 -1.42
C PHE A 265 6.24 5.13 -1.06
N ASN A 266 7.13 5.46 -0.11
CA ASN A 266 8.23 4.57 0.27
C ASN A 266 7.96 3.94 1.63
N ASN A 267 7.58 2.67 1.65
CA ASN A 267 7.43 1.93 2.88
C ASN A 267 8.81 1.50 3.43
N TYR A 268 9.18 1.93 4.64
CA TYR A 268 10.40 1.49 5.36
C TYR A 268 10.09 0.72 6.65
N GLY A 269 8.82 0.52 6.97
CA GLY A 269 8.38 -0.13 8.20
C GLY A 269 7.20 -1.04 7.91
N VAL A 270 6.14 -0.94 8.69
CA VAL A 270 4.92 -1.73 8.50
C VAL A 270 3.81 -0.82 7.96
N VAL A 271 3.16 -1.27 6.90
CA VAL A 271 1.88 -0.76 6.42
C VAL A 271 0.85 -1.88 6.59
N ASP A 272 -0.14 -1.70 7.45
CA ASP A 272 -1.28 -2.61 7.61
C ASP A 272 -2.55 -1.90 7.12
N ALA A 273 -2.99 -2.23 5.90
CA ALA A 273 -3.88 -1.34 5.14
C ALA A 273 -5.07 -2.03 4.48
N SER A 274 -6.18 -1.27 4.43
CA SER A 274 -7.28 -1.42 3.49
C SER A 274 -7.73 -0.06 2.94
N GLY A 275 -8.38 -0.06 1.78
CA GLY A 275 -8.76 1.15 1.05
C GLY A 275 -7.86 1.35 -0.17
N SER A 276 -7.28 2.54 -0.37
CA SER A 276 -6.47 2.80 -1.56
C SER A 276 -5.29 3.75 -1.37
N PHE A 277 -4.19 3.43 -2.06
CA PHE A 277 -3.08 4.33 -2.37
C PHE A 277 -3.22 4.83 -3.81
N LYS A 278 -3.38 6.15 -3.95
CA LYS A 278 -3.34 6.88 -5.22
C LYS A 278 -2.00 7.59 -5.37
N VAL A 279 -1.00 6.81 -5.74
CA VAL A 279 0.40 7.24 -5.91
C VAL A 279 0.92 6.73 -7.25
N GLU A 280 1.99 7.34 -7.75
CA GLU A 280 2.65 6.91 -8.99
C GLU A 280 3.33 5.55 -8.82
N ASP A 281 4.14 5.42 -7.75
CA ASP A 281 4.81 4.19 -7.34
C ASP A 281 4.59 3.94 -5.85
N PHE A 282 4.37 2.69 -5.47
CA PHE A 282 4.46 2.24 -4.09
C PHE A 282 5.70 1.35 -3.96
N THR A 283 6.69 1.78 -3.20
CA THR A 283 7.92 1.02 -2.97
C THR A 283 7.91 0.44 -1.56
N ASN A 284 7.83 -0.89 -1.45
CA ASN A 284 8.05 -1.62 -0.22
C ASN A 284 9.54 -1.98 -0.09
N ASN A 285 10.30 -1.18 0.66
CA ASN A 285 11.77 -1.29 0.73
C ASN A 285 12.20 -2.56 1.48
N GLU A 286 13.49 -2.86 1.42
CA GLU A 286 14.14 -3.90 2.22
C GLU A 286 13.71 -3.81 3.70
N TYR A 287 13.37 -4.96 4.31
CA TYR A 287 12.85 -5.10 5.68
C TYR A 287 11.47 -4.47 5.98
N ALA A 288 10.80 -3.87 4.98
CA ALA A 288 9.46 -3.34 5.16
C ALA A 288 8.38 -4.41 4.96
N ASP A 289 7.26 -4.29 5.68
CA ASP A 289 6.10 -5.16 5.56
C ASP A 289 4.90 -4.37 5.01
N LEU A 290 4.30 -4.85 3.93
CA LEU A 290 2.97 -4.45 3.47
C LEU A 290 1.98 -5.58 3.76
N ARG A 291 0.98 -5.33 4.60
CA ARG A 291 -0.05 -6.28 4.99
C ARG A 291 -1.40 -5.77 4.55
N VAL A 292 -2.12 -6.59 3.79
CA VAL A 292 -3.51 -6.30 3.44
C VAL A 292 -4.41 -6.89 4.51
N GLN A 293 -5.19 -6.02 5.18
CA GLN A 293 -6.06 -6.42 6.28
C GLN A 293 -7.01 -7.57 5.88
N SER A 294 -7.14 -8.56 6.78
CA SER A 294 -8.00 -9.74 6.57
C SER A 294 -9.46 -9.36 6.29
N GLY A 295 -10.05 -10.01 5.29
CA GLY A 295 -11.41 -9.75 4.80
C GLY A 295 -11.57 -8.41 4.07
N LYS A 296 -10.48 -7.70 3.78
CA LYS A 296 -10.50 -6.38 3.13
C LYS A 296 -9.78 -6.40 1.78
N LYS A 297 -9.90 -5.27 1.10
CA LYS A 297 -9.23 -4.98 -0.16
C LYS A 297 -8.29 -3.79 0.00
N LEU A 298 -7.09 -3.91 -0.57
CA LEU A 298 -6.17 -2.81 -0.79
C LEU A 298 -6.02 -2.57 -2.30
N LYS A 299 -6.14 -1.31 -2.71
CA LYS A 299 -5.93 -0.90 -4.10
C LYS A 299 -4.76 0.07 -4.22
N ILE A 300 -3.83 -0.21 -5.13
CA ILE A 300 -2.74 0.70 -5.50
C ILE A 300 -2.96 1.10 -6.96
N THR A 301 -3.09 2.40 -7.24
CA THR A 301 -3.29 2.86 -8.63
C THR A 301 -2.01 2.94 -9.44
N GLY A 302 -0.87 3.07 -8.75
CA GLY A 302 0.47 3.10 -9.31
C GLY A 302 1.09 1.72 -9.46
N SER A 303 2.39 1.70 -9.74
CA SER A 303 3.20 0.47 -9.68
C SER A 303 3.42 0.03 -8.21
N LEU A 304 3.83 -1.22 -8.01
CA LEU A 304 4.23 -1.77 -6.72
C LEU A 304 5.60 -2.44 -6.85
N ALA A 305 6.63 -1.82 -6.29
CA ALA A 305 7.96 -2.42 -6.13
C ALA A 305 8.08 -3.05 -4.74
N ASN A 306 8.63 -4.26 -4.64
CA ASN A 306 8.81 -4.97 -3.39
C ASN A 306 10.23 -5.54 -3.24
N GLU A 307 10.97 -5.02 -2.28
CA GLU A 307 12.23 -5.57 -1.75
C GLU A 307 12.05 -6.13 -0.32
N GLY A 308 10.89 -5.91 0.29
CA GLY A 308 10.53 -6.41 1.61
C GLY A 308 9.52 -7.55 1.55
N LYS A 309 8.55 -7.55 2.48
CA LYS A 309 7.49 -8.56 2.56
C LYS A 309 6.12 -7.98 2.21
N ILE A 310 5.37 -8.68 1.37
CA ILE A 310 3.94 -8.44 1.14
C ILE A 310 3.14 -9.63 1.67
N GLU A 311 2.07 -9.36 2.43
CA GLU A 311 1.12 -10.36 2.95
C GLU A 311 -0.30 -10.09 2.45
N VAL A 312 -0.87 -11.05 1.72
CA VAL A 312 -2.26 -11.05 1.26
C VAL A 312 -2.96 -12.28 1.82
N PHE A 313 -3.43 -12.15 3.07
CA PHE A 313 -4.08 -13.22 3.83
C PHE A 313 -5.58 -12.94 4.02
N ASP A 314 -6.41 -13.87 3.53
CA ASP A 314 -7.88 -13.74 3.54
C ASP A 314 -8.35 -12.40 2.93
N SER A 315 -7.63 -11.86 1.95
CA SER A 315 -7.79 -10.48 1.48
C SER A 315 -7.54 -10.32 -0.03
N GLU A 316 -7.80 -9.13 -0.57
CA GLU A 316 -7.58 -8.80 -1.98
C GLU A 316 -6.58 -7.66 -2.16
N LEU A 317 -5.56 -7.87 -2.98
CA LEU A 317 -4.66 -6.82 -3.47
C LEU A 317 -4.93 -6.55 -4.95
N GLU A 318 -5.22 -5.29 -5.29
CA GLU A 318 -5.39 -4.83 -6.67
C GLU A 318 -4.38 -3.73 -7.01
N VAL A 319 -3.53 -3.96 -8.00
CA VAL A 319 -2.55 -2.99 -8.51
C VAL A 319 -2.91 -2.64 -9.95
N LYS A 320 -3.09 -1.35 -10.24
CA LYS A 320 -3.56 -0.86 -11.56
C LYS A 320 -2.52 -0.06 -12.34
N GLY A 321 -1.28 -0.01 -11.85
CA GLY A 321 -0.20 0.84 -12.32
C GLY A 321 -0.18 1.08 -13.83
N ARG A 322 0.12 2.32 -14.20
CA ARG A 322 0.41 2.65 -15.58
C ARG A 322 1.86 2.25 -15.87
N TYR A 323 2.03 1.36 -16.82
CA TYR A 323 3.33 0.93 -17.37
C TYR A 323 4.17 2.15 -17.76
N VAL A 324 5.27 2.42 -17.04
CA VAL A 324 6.22 3.47 -17.44
C VAL A 324 7.57 2.86 -17.84
N ASP A 325 8.12 1.88 -17.10
CA ASP A 325 9.42 1.27 -17.46
C ASP A 325 9.62 -0.21 -17.02
N SER A 326 8.66 -0.85 -16.31
CA SER A 326 8.69 -2.26 -15.87
C SER A 326 7.26 -2.77 -15.58
N ALA A 327 7.12 -4.06 -15.24
CA ALA A 327 5.87 -4.68 -14.81
C ALA A 327 5.16 -3.90 -13.68
N VAL A 328 3.83 -4.00 -13.61
CA VAL A 328 3.02 -3.28 -12.62
C VAL A 328 3.34 -3.72 -11.18
N ILE A 329 3.65 -5.00 -10.98
CA ILE A 329 4.31 -5.47 -9.76
C ILE A 329 5.74 -5.89 -10.10
N HIS A 330 6.70 -5.40 -9.35
CA HIS A 330 8.08 -5.90 -9.38
C HIS A 330 8.45 -6.42 -7.99
N ASN A 331 8.57 -7.74 -7.86
CA ASN A 331 9.08 -8.38 -6.65
C ASN A 331 10.59 -8.66 -6.84
N TRP A 332 11.43 -7.81 -6.26
CA TRP A 332 12.89 -7.86 -6.36
C TRP A 332 13.48 -9.10 -5.65
N GLU A 333 14.79 -9.33 -5.82
CA GLU A 333 15.52 -10.52 -5.32
C GLU A 333 15.29 -10.81 -3.82
N ASP A 334 15.30 -9.77 -2.97
CA ASP A 334 15.04 -9.89 -1.54
C ASP A 334 13.54 -9.90 -1.17
N GLY A 335 12.68 -9.62 -2.16
CA GLY A 335 11.25 -9.48 -2.01
C GLY A 335 10.53 -10.81 -1.77
N THR A 336 9.70 -10.86 -0.73
CA THR A 336 8.77 -11.97 -0.47
C THR A 336 7.32 -11.53 -0.62
N PHE A 337 6.56 -12.22 -1.44
CA PHE A 337 5.13 -12.03 -1.63
C PHE A 337 4.37 -13.27 -1.16
N ALA A 338 3.83 -13.22 0.06
CA ALA A 338 3.10 -14.32 0.69
C ALA A 338 1.58 -14.18 0.52
N ILE A 339 0.94 -15.23 0.02
CA ILE A 339 -0.49 -15.26 -0.30
C ILE A 339 -1.12 -16.50 0.36
N SER A 340 -2.20 -16.29 1.10
CA SER A 340 -2.97 -17.35 1.79
C SER A 340 -4.44 -17.01 1.71
N ASN A 341 -5.24 -17.89 1.10
CA ASN A 341 -6.67 -17.65 0.89
C ASN A 341 -6.97 -16.24 0.30
N GLY A 342 -6.12 -15.78 -0.62
CA GLY A 342 -6.05 -14.39 -1.05
C GLY A 342 -6.23 -14.21 -2.56
N VAL A 343 -6.59 -13.01 -2.97
CA VAL A 343 -6.76 -12.64 -4.39
C VAL A 343 -5.78 -11.54 -4.75
N VAL A 344 -4.97 -11.75 -5.78
CA VAL A 344 -4.09 -10.74 -6.36
C VAL A 344 -4.57 -10.41 -7.77
N ARG A 345 -4.64 -9.11 -8.07
CA ARG A 345 -4.98 -8.58 -9.40
C ARG A 345 -3.95 -7.55 -9.82
N ALA A 346 -3.15 -7.89 -10.82
CA ALA A 346 -2.25 -6.98 -11.52
C ALA A 346 -2.32 -7.28 -13.02
N PRO A 347 -1.99 -6.34 -13.92
CA PRO A 347 -1.83 -6.68 -15.34
C PRO A 347 -0.65 -7.63 -15.60
N ASP A 348 0.49 -7.35 -14.95
CA ASP A 348 1.75 -8.06 -15.11
C ASP A 348 2.60 -7.98 -13.83
N THR A 349 3.38 -9.02 -13.61
CA THR A 349 4.28 -9.16 -12.46
C THR A 349 5.63 -9.72 -12.90
N ASN A 350 6.68 -8.97 -12.61
CA ASN A 350 8.06 -9.44 -12.68
C ASN A 350 8.46 -9.96 -11.30
N ASN A 351 8.86 -11.22 -11.24
CA ASN A 351 9.36 -11.84 -10.02
C ASN A 351 10.84 -12.20 -10.16
N ASP A 352 11.67 -11.54 -9.37
CA ASP A 352 13.08 -11.83 -9.12
C ASP A 352 13.28 -12.49 -7.73
N GLY A 353 12.30 -12.39 -6.83
CA GLY A 353 12.32 -12.96 -5.48
C GLY A 353 11.36 -14.13 -5.27
N ASP A 354 10.67 -14.14 -4.13
CA ASP A 354 9.77 -15.22 -3.72
C ASP A 354 8.28 -14.86 -3.84
N ILE A 355 7.50 -15.65 -4.57
CA ILE A 355 6.03 -15.68 -4.48
C ILE A 355 5.61 -16.99 -3.81
N LEU A 356 4.97 -16.87 -2.64
CA LEU A 356 4.64 -18.00 -1.76
C LEU A 356 3.13 -18.15 -1.59
N PHE A 357 2.55 -19.20 -2.17
CA PHE A 357 1.18 -19.62 -1.92
C PHE A 357 1.17 -20.72 -0.85
N THR A 358 0.55 -20.43 0.30
CA THR A 358 0.77 -21.24 1.51
C THR A 358 -0.40 -22.13 1.91
N THR A 359 -1.61 -21.61 2.02
CA THR A 359 -2.80 -22.39 2.42
C THR A 359 -4.05 -21.78 1.80
N GLY A 360 -5.14 -22.56 1.76
CA GLY A 360 -6.45 -22.09 1.30
C GLY A 360 -6.56 -22.00 -0.23
N GLN A 361 -7.58 -21.27 -0.68
CA GLN A 361 -7.81 -21.03 -2.11
C GLN A 361 -7.32 -19.64 -2.49
N SER A 362 -6.32 -19.58 -3.37
CA SER A 362 -5.75 -18.32 -3.84
C SER A 362 -5.99 -18.15 -5.33
N MET A 363 -6.19 -16.91 -5.77
CA MET A 363 -6.35 -16.57 -7.18
C MET A 363 -5.38 -15.46 -7.57
N TYR A 364 -4.74 -15.63 -8.72
CA TYR A 364 -3.83 -14.67 -9.31
C TYR A 364 -4.32 -14.27 -10.69
N PHE A 365 -4.64 -13.00 -10.86
CA PHE A 365 -4.96 -12.38 -12.16
C PHE A 365 -3.80 -11.48 -12.54
N GLY A 366 -3.33 -11.61 -13.78
CA GLY A 366 -2.12 -10.99 -14.29
C GLY A 366 -1.08 -11.98 -14.76
N SER A 367 -0.37 -11.61 -15.83
CA SER A 367 0.76 -12.41 -16.29
C SER A 367 1.89 -12.37 -15.27
N ILE A 368 2.62 -13.49 -15.12
CA ILE A 368 3.81 -13.56 -14.26
C ILE A 368 5.02 -13.93 -15.11
N THR A 369 6.07 -13.14 -15.03
CA THR A 369 7.42 -13.50 -15.49
C THR A 369 8.25 -13.85 -14.26
N ASN A 370 8.61 -15.11 -14.10
CA ASN A 370 9.43 -15.59 -12.98
C ASN A 370 10.87 -15.82 -13.46
N TYR A 371 11.78 -14.92 -13.10
CA TYR A 371 13.17 -14.94 -13.55
C TYR A 371 14.00 -16.08 -12.93
N SER A 372 15.21 -16.31 -13.46
CA SER A 372 16.03 -17.50 -13.20
C SER A 372 16.34 -17.80 -11.74
N ASP A 373 16.52 -16.78 -10.92
CA ASP A 373 16.82 -16.95 -9.49
C ASP A 373 15.57 -16.86 -8.60
N ALA A 374 14.43 -16.53 -9.22
CA ALA A 374 13.17 -16.31 -8.54
C ALA A 374 12.40 -17.61 -8.29
N ARG A 375 11.50 -17.58 -7.29
CA ARG A 375 10.72 -18.77 -6.90
C ARG A 375 9.23 -18.48 -6.82
N ILE A 376 8.43 -19.36 -7.41
CA ILE A 376 7.01 -19.54 -7.13
C ILE A 376 6.85 -20.86 -6.36
N ILE A 377 6.33 -20.80 -5.13
CA ILE A 377 6.10 -21.98 -4.30
C ILE A 377 4.64 -22.09 -3.93
N VAL A 378 4.00 -23.18 -4.35
CA VAL A 378 2.65 -23.60 -3.94
C VAL A 378 2.81 -24.75 -2.94
N SER A 379 2.48 -24.50 -1.68
CA SER A 379 2.69 -25.46 -0.58
C SER A 379 1.53 -25.47 0.41
N GLY A 380 1.69 -26.16 1.54
CA GLY A 380 0.75 -26.17 2.67
C GLY A 380 -0.68 -26.60 2.33
N GLN A 381 -0.84 -27.44 1.31
CA GLN A 381 -2.15 -27.87 0.78
C GLN A 381 -2.96 -26.71 0.18
N ALA A 382 -2.27 -25.69 -0.36
CA ALA A 382 -2.90 -24.61 -1.10
C ALA A 382 -3.51 -25.11 -2.42
N ASN A 383 -4.59 -24.46 -2.84
CA ASN A 383 -5.16 -24.56 -4.17
C ASN A 383 -5.08 -23.18 -4.84
N VAL A 384 -4.29 -23.08 -5.90
CA VAL A 384 -3.98 -21.80 -6.55
C VAL A 384 -4.47 -21.84 -7.99
N THR A 385 -5.16 -20.78 -8.41
CA THR A 385 -5.54 -20.55 -9.80
C THR A 385 -4.80 -19.35 -10.37
N PHE A 386 -4.06 -19.56 -11.45
CA PHE A 386 -3.44 -18.53 -12.27
C PHE A 386 -4.29 -18.33 -13.52
N TRP A 387 -4.79 -17.11 -13.72
CA TRP A 387 -5.74 -16.82 -14.79
C TRP A 387 -5.09 -16.46 -16.12
N ASP A 388 -3.89 -15.91 -16.06
CA ASP A 388 -3.17 -15.38 -17.22
C ASP A 388 -1.81 -16.07 -17.37
N GLN A 389 -1.01 -15.61 -18.33
CA GLN A 389 0.22 -16.25 -18.76
C GLN A 389 1.26 -16.37 -17.63
N ILE A 390 1.99 -17.48 -17.62
CA ILE A 390 3.21 -17.65 -16.82
C ILE A 390 4.39 -17.90 -17.76
N GLN A 391 5.36 -16.98 -17.74
CA GLN A 391 6.71 -17.24 -18.23
C GLN A 391 7.59 -17.64 -17.04
N GLN A 392 8.23 -18.80 -17.14
CA GLN A 392 8.87 -19.45 -16.01
C GLN A 392 10.32 -19.82 -16.33
N ASP A 393 11.26 -19.04 -15.79
CA ASP A 393 12.69 -19.21 -16.03
C ASP A 393 13.42 -19.63 -14.73
N GLY A 394 12.76 -19.51 -13.57
CA GLY A 394 13.32 -19.83 -12.24
C GLY A 394 12.80 -21.13 -11.63
N THR A 395 12.45 -21.12 -10.34
CA THR A 395 11.82 -22.28 -9.68
C THR A 395 10.31 -22.13 -9.56
N PHE A 396 9.55 -23.08 -10.09
CA PHE A 396 8.14 -23.26 -9.77
C PHE A 396 7.98 -24.61 -9.08
N LYS A 397 7.56 -24.60 -7.81
CA LYS A 397 7.36 -25.80 -7.01
C LYS A 397 5.92 -25.95 -6.52
N VAL A 398 5.31 -27.10 -6.79
CA VAL A 398 4.02 -27.50 -6.21
C VAL A 398 4.21 -28.69 -5.27
N SER A 399 4.01 -28.45 -3.98
CA SER A 399 4.29 -29.44 -2.93
C SER A 399 3.17 -30.48 -2.81
N ALA A 400 3.46 -31.63 -2.21
CA ALA A 400 2.50 -32.69 -1.98
C ALA A 400 1.20 -32.17 -1.33
N GLY A 401 0.06 -32.61 -1.87
CA GLY A 401 -1.27 -32.19 -1.41
C GLY A 401 -1.71 -30.79 -1.87
N SER A 402 -0.86 -30.05 -2.59
CA SER A 402 -1.19 -28.73 -3.14
C SER A 402 -1.52 -28.83 -4.64
N ILE A 403 -2.28 -27.86 -5.14
CA ILE A 403 -2.78 -27.82 -6.53
C ILE A 403 -2.46 -26.46 -7.15
N ALA A 404 -1.94 -26.46 -8.36
CA ALA A 404 -1.86 -25.29 -9.23
C ALA A 404 -2.73 -25.53 -10.48
N THR A 405 -3.61 -24.59 -10.80
CA THR A 405 -4.41 -24.58 -12.04
C THR A 405 -4.02 -23.36 -12.84
N ILE A 406 -3.65 -23.53 -14.11
CA ILE A 406 -3.12 -22.48 -14.98
C ILE A 406 -4.04 -22.38 -16.20
N PHE A 407 -4.81 -21.28 -16.28
CA PHE A 407 -5.72 -21.00 -17.40
C PHE A 407 -5.04 -20.26 -18.56
N GLY A 408 -4.05 -19.44 -18.25
CA GLY A 408 -3.24 -18.79 -19.28
C GLY A 408 -2.20 -19.74 -19.86
N ASP A 409 -1.41 -19.21 -20.79
CA ASP A 409 -0.35 -19.96 -21.42
C ASP A 409 0.83 -20.15 -20.46
N TYR A 410 1.50 -21.31 -20.56
CA TYR A 410 2.68 -21.64 -19.78
C TYR A 410 3.90 -21.79 -20.69
N TYR A 411 4.97 -21.07 -20.36
CA TYR A 411 6.24 -21.10 -21.09
C TYR A 411 7.40 -21.30 -20.12
N GLY A 412 8.39 -22.09 -20.54
CA GLY A 412 9.68 -22.19 -19.86
C GLY A 412 9.87 -23.47 -19.07
N ASP A 413 10.65 -23.38 -17.99
CA ASP A 413 11.19 -24.49 -17.21
C ASP A 413 10.13 -25.38 -16.56
N PRO A 414 10.43 -26.66 -16.26
CA PRO A 414 9.44 -27.60 -15.73
C PRO A 414 9.08 -27.29 -14.27
N ILE A 415 7.86 -27.68 -13.89
CA ILE A 415 7.34 -27.54 -12.53
C ILE A 415 7.82 -28.69 -11.66
N SER A 416 8.36 -28.34 -10.49
CA SER A 416 8.92 -29.27 -9.52
C SER A 416 7.93 -29.65 -8.40
N GLY A 417 8.16 -30.79 -7.74
CA GLY A 417 7.47 -31.17 -6.50
C GLY A 417 6.59 -32.40 -6.63
N PHE A 418 5.66 -32.58 -5.69
CA PHE A 418 4.81 -33.78 -5.58
C PHE A 418 3.30 -33.46 -5.59
N GLY A 419 2.94 -32.21 -5.89
CA GLY A 419 1.55 -31.79 -6.02
C GLY A 419 0.92 -32.17 -7.34
N SER A 420 -0.17 -31.48 -7.67
CA SER A 420 -0.86 -31.61 -8.97
C SER A 420 -0.87 -30.27 -9.70
N VAL A 421 -0.65 -30.31 -11.00
CA VAL A 421 -0.72 -29.17 -11.91
C VAL A 421 -1.75 -29.47 -12.99
N TYR A 422 -2.65 -28.52 -13.21
CA TYR A 422 -3.64 -28.55 -14.28
C TYR A 422 -3.34 -27.42 -15.25
N PHE A 423 -3.06 -27.77 -16.51
CA PHE A 423 -2.91 -26.81 -17.60
C PHE A 423 -4.20 -26.78 -18.42
N GLU A 424 -4.83 -25.61 -18.48
CA GLU A 424 -6.07 -25.38 -19.22
C GLU A 424 -5.85 -24.46 -20.44
N GLY A 425 -4.71 -23.74 -20.50
CA GLY A 425 -4.29 -22.89 -21.63
C GLY A 425 -3.34 -23.61 -22.60
N GLN A 426 -2.40 -22.88 -23.23
CA GLN A 426 -1.33 -23.48 -24.04
C GLN A 426 -0.11 -23.85 -23.18
N THR A 427 0.68 -24.83 -23.62
CA THR A 427 2.01 -25.11 -23.05
C THR A 427 3.07 -25.27 -24.12
N ASN A 428 4.18 -24.55 -23.96
CA ASN A 428 5.39 -24.65 -24.78
C ASN A 428 6.59 -25.03 -23.89
N PRO A 429 7.13 -26.25 -24.01
CA PRO A 429 8.21 -26.73 -23.15
C PRO A 429 9.53 -25.93 -23.21
N GLY A 430 10.06 -25.55 -22.05
CA GLY A 430 11.51 -25.35 -21.83
C GLY A 430 12.23 -24.32 -22.70
N HIS A 431 11.57 -23.23 -23.12
CA HIS A 431 12.12 -22.20 -24.04
C HIS A 431 12.40 -22.66 -25.46
N SER A 432 11.87 -23.82 -25.85
CA SER A 432 11.90 -24.48 -27.16
C SER A 432 13.11 -24.23 -28.09
N PRO A 433 13.87 -25.28 -28.46
CA PRO A 433 13.83 -26.65 -27.91
C PRO A 433 14.14 -26.71 -26.42
N GLY A 434 13.39 -27.52 -25.67
CA GLY A 434 13.47 -27.51 -24.22
C GLY A 434 12.93 -28.74 -23.48
N ASN A 435 13.23 -28.77 -22.18
CA ASN A 435 12.71 -29.78 -21.26
C ASN A 435 11.47 -29.26 -20.52
N GLY A 436 10.33 -29.90 -20.73
CA GLY A 436 9.06 -29.67 -20.02
C GLY A 436 8.59 -30.86 -19.18
N VAL A 437 9.49 -31.74 -18.76
CA VAL A 437 9.14 -32.90 -17.92
C VAL A 437 8.98 -32.46 -16.46
N ASN A 438 7.73 -32.30 -16.03
CA ASN A 438 7.39 -31.93 -14.65
C ASN A 438 7.68 -33.07 -13.68
N SER A 439 7.99 -32.77 -12.42
CA SER A 439 8.05 -33.82 -11.38
C SER A 439 6.74 -33.99 -10.61
N THR A 440 5.72 -33.17 -10.89
CA THR A 440 4.37 -33.22 -10.30
C THR A 440 3.46 -34.19 -11.05
N ASN A 441 2.27 -34.48 -10.52
CA ASN A 441 1.18 -34.98 -11.37
C ASN A 441 0.74 -33.87 -12.32
N THR A 442 0.64 -34.16 -13.61
CA THR A 442 0.35 -33.19 -14.67
C THR A 442 -0.91 -33.59 -15.42
N TYR A 443 -1.85 -32.66 -15.54
CA TYR A 443 -3.13 -32.86 -16.22
C TYR A 443 -3.27 -31.79 -17.31
N LEU A 444 -3.53 -32.23 -18.53
CA LEU A 444 -3.88 -31.35 -19.65
C LEU A 444 -5.41 -31.33 -19.78
N GLY A 445 -5.99 -30.15 -19.82
CA GLY A 445 -7.44 -29.93 -19.94
C GLY A 445 -7.98 -30.23 -21.34
N LEU A 446 -9.31 -30.30 -21.47
CA LEU A 446 -9.99 -30.65 -22.74
C LEU A 446 -9.75 -29.64 -23.87
N ASP A 447 -9.51 -28.38 -23.51
CA ASP A 447 -9.25 -27.29 -24.45
C ASP A 447 -7.76 -26.87 -24.43
N HIS A 448 -6.90 -27.66 -23.78
CA HIS A 448 -5.44 -27.43 -23.71
C HIS A 448 -4.79 -27.66 -25.08
N VAL A 449 -3.72 -26.92 -25.36
CA VAL A 449 -2.85 -27.14 -26.53
C VAL A 449 -1.41 -27.32 -26.08
N LEU A 450 -0.84 -28.49 -26.31
CA LEU A 450 0.59 -28.75 -26.17
C LEU A 450 1.28 -28.49 -27.51
N THR A 451 2.26 -27.58 -27.54
CA THR A 451 3.11 -27.39 -28.73
C THR A 451 4.48 -28.01 -28.52
N ILE A 452 4.92 -28.84 -29.46
CA ILE A 452 6.24 -29.49 -29.49
C ILE A 452 6.99 -28.99 -30.72
N GLU A 453 8.14 -28.37 -30.48
CA GLU A 453 9.03 -27.88 -31.53
C GLU A 453 10.14 -28.91 -31.85
N LEU A 454 10.34 -29.21 -33.14
CA LEU A 454 11.33 -30.15 -33.64
C LEU A 454 12.40 -29.44 -34.48
N GLY A 455 13.62 -29.29 -33.95
CA GLY A 455 14.78 -28.68 -34.62
C GLY A 455 15.94 -29.65 -34.89
N GLY A 456 15.83 -30.90 -34.47
CA GLY A 456 16.82 -31.97 -34.67
C GLY A 456 16.43 -33.25 -33.93
N LEU A 457 17.36 -34.18 -33.73
CA LEU A 457 17.06 -35.53 -33.22
C LEU A 457 17.40 -35.72 -31.73
N THR A 458 18.11 -34.76 -31.13
CA THR A 458 18.55 -34.84 -29.75
C THR A 458 17.52 -34.16 -28.84
N PRO A 459 16.85 -34.90 -27.94
CA PRO A 459 15.84 -34.34 -27.06
C PRO A 459 16.43 -33.25 -26.16
N ILE A 460 15.60 -32.31 -25.72
CA ILE A 460 15.92 -31.16 -24.88
C ILE A 460 16.73 -30.08 -25.61
N THR A 461 17.76 -30.45 -26.37
CA THR A 461 18.65 -29.46 -27.01
C THR A 461 18.28 -29.15 -28.46
N GLU A 462 17.67 -30.11 -29.16
CA GLU A 462 17.29 -29.95 -30.56
C GLU A 462 15.78 -30.11 -30.78
N HIS A 463 15.05 -30.76 -29.87
CA HIS A 463 13.59 -30.78 -29.89
C HIS A 463 12.98 -30.82 -28.49
N ASP A 464 11.71 -30.43 -28.39
CA ASP A 464 10.96 -30.40 -27.14
C ASP A 464 10.61 -31.78 -26.61
N ILE A 465 10.71 -31.94 -25.29
CA ILE A 465 10.12 -33.05 -24.56
C ILE A 465 9.18 -32.52 -23.48
N PHE A 466 8.00 -33.11 -23.34
CA PHE A 466 7.04 -32.74 -22.31
C PHE A 466 6.64 -33.95 -21.46
N GLY A 467 6.33 -33.78 -20.19
CA GLY A 467 5.97 -34.96 -19.41
C GLY A 467 5.69 -34.78 -17.93
N SER A 468 5.62 -35.92 -17.25
CA SER A 468 5.51 -36.01 -15.80
C SER A 468 6.29 -37.21 -15.27
N LEU A 469 7.21 -37.01 -14.33
CA LEU A 469 7.84 -38.10 -13.57
C LEU A 469 6.87 -38.82 -12.60
N GLN A 470 5.58 -38.51 -12.66
CA GLN A 470 4.49 -39.16 -11.96
C GLN A 470 3.36 -39.50 -12.96
N THR A 471 2.13 -39.02 -12.70
CA THR A 471 1.01 -39.20 -13.62
C THR A 471 0.99 -38.08 -14.66
N LEU A 472 1.02 -38.44 -15.94
CA LEU A 472 0.65 -37.58 -17.06
C LEU A 472 -0.76 -37.95 -17.53
N SER A 473 -1.71 -37.03 -17.43
CA SER A 473 -3.05 -37.19 -17.98
C SER A 473 -3.23 -36.31 -19.22
N LEU A 474 -3.49 -36.93 -20.35
CA LEU A 474 -3.67 -36.27 -21.64
C LEU A 474 -5.16 -36.09 -21.97
N ASP A 475 -5.48 -34.88 -22.40
CA ASP A 475 -6.69 -34.48 -23.12
C ASP A 475 -6.26 -33.35 -24.10
N GLY A 476 -7.19 -32.65 -24.74
CA GLY A 476 -6.84 -31.50 -25.58
C GLY A 476 -6.07 -31.87 -26.85
N ASP A 477 -5.32 -30.91 -27.39
CA ASP A 477 -4.69 -31.03 -28.70
C ASP A 477 -3.15 -31.06 -28.59
N LEU A 478 -2.50 -31.92 -29.39
CA LEU A 478 -1.06 -31.91 -29.63
C LEU A 478 -0.78 -31.21 -30.95
N ASN A 479 0.08 -30.19 -30.93
CA ASN A 479 0.60 -29.50 -32.10
C ASN A 479 2.11 -29.76 -32.24
N VAL A 480 2.54 -30.26 -33.39
CA VAL A 480 3.95 -30.50 -33.69
C VAL A 480 4.40 -29.58 -34.82
N VAL A 481 5.48 -28.83 -34.59
CA VAL A 481 5.97 -27.82 -35.53
C VAL A 481 7.47 -27.96 -35.77
N TRP A 482 7.93 -27.59 -36.97
CA TRP A 482 9.37 -27.46 -37.24
C TRP A 482 9.96 -26.21 -36.56
N TYR A 483 11.20 -26.36 -36.09
CA TYR A 483 12.04 -25.28 -35.58
C TYR A 483 13.31 -25.15 -36.43
N ASP A 484 13.81 -23.92 -36.60
CA ASP A 484 15.07 -23.61 -37.31
C ASP A 484 15.21 -24.28 -38.70
N ASP A 485 14.13 -24.26 -39.50
CA ASP A 485 14.05 -24.85 -40.84
C ASP A 485 14.37 -26.36 -40.92
N PHE A 486 14.31 -27.09 -39.79
CA PHE A 486 14.56 -28.53 -39.76
C PHE A 486 13.56 -29.32 -40.62
N GLN A 487 14.04 -30.39 -41.25
CA GLN A 487 13.24 -31.33 -42.04
C GLN A 487 13.65 -32.76 -41.73
N ALA A 488 12.73 -33.54 -41.17
CA ALA A 488 12.99 -34.93 -40.86
C ALA A 488 13.11 -35.81 -42.12
N SER A 489 13.95 -36.83 -42.01
CA SER A 489 14.20 -37.87 -43.00
C SER A 489 13.56 -39.20 -42.59
N TYR A 490 13.43 -40.13 -43.54
CA TYR A 490 12.97 -41.49 -43.24
C TYR A 490 13.81 -42.14 -42.13
N GLY A 491 13.13 -42.66 -41.11
CA GLY A 491 13.72 -43.33 -39.96
C GLY A 491 14.03 -42.41 -38.78
N ASP A 492 13.93 -41.09 -38.96
CA ASP A 492 14.06 -40.14 -37.85
C ASP A 492 12.95 -40.40 -36.83
N THR A 493 13.32 -40.39 -35.55
CA THR A 493 12.43 -40.67 -34.43
C THR A 493 12.62 -39.61 -33.36
N PHE A 494 11.53 -39.06 -32.85
CA PHE A 494 11.51 -38.01 -31.85
C PHE A 494 10.82 -38.54 -30.60
N ASP A 495 11.54 -38.51 -29.50
CA ASP A 495 10.98 -38.74 -28.16
C ASP A 495 10.45 -37.41 -27.63
N ILE A 496 9.12 -37.29 -27.57
CA ILE A 496 8.44 -36.00 -27.30
C ILE A 496 7.61 -36.03 -26.01
N LEU A 497 7.43 -37.20 -25.40
CA LEU A 497 6.64 -37.37 -24.19
C LEU A 497 7.29 -38.33 -23.19
N GLU A 498 7.36 -37.93 -21.92
CA GLU A 498 7.92 -38.75 -20.83
C GLU A 498 6.90 -38.94 -19.69
N TRP A 499 6.74 -40.16 -19.20
CA TRP A 499 5.86 -40.42 -18.04
C TRP A 499 6.22 -41.66 -17.21
N ASP A 500 5.80 -41.68 -15.93
CA ASP A 500 5.75 -42.92 -15.14
C ASP A 500 4.38 -43.63 -15.31
N THR A 501 3.28 -42.88 -15.19
CA THR A 501 1.92 -43.37 -15.47
C THR A 501 1.23 -42.46 -16.49
N LEU A 502 0.73 -43.05 -17.59
CA LEU A 502 -0.05 -42.35 -18.60
C LEU A 502 -1.55 -42.62 -18.43
N LEU A 503 -2.36 -41.56 -18.49
CA LEU A 503 -3.82 -41.61 -18.55
C LEU A 503 -4.31 -40.82 -19.76
N GLY A 504 -5.38 -41.31 -20.41
CA GLY A 504 -6.01 -40.59 -21.53
C GLY A 504 -5.22 -40.63 -22.83
N SER A 505 -5.57 -39.71 -23.73
CA SER A 505 -4.95 -39.50 -25.05
C SER A 505 -5.34 -38.11 -25.54
N PHE A 506 -4.50 -37.48 -26.36
CA PHE A 506 -4.90 -36.26 -27.08
C PHE A 506 -6.18 -36.51 -27.89
N LYS A 507 -7.05 -35.51 -27.90
CA LYS A 507 -8.29 -35.46 -28.69
C LYS A 507 -7.97 -35.25 -30.16
N ASN A 508 -7.05 -34.34 -30.47
CA ASN A 508 -6.53 -34.12 -31.82
C ASN A 508 -5.01 -34.09 -31.82
N ILE A 509 -4.41 -34.51 -32.93
CA ILE A 509 -2.97 -34.40 -33.19
C ILE A 509 -2.83 -33.65 -34.51
N ASP A 510 -2.28 -32.43 -34.45
CA ASP A 510 -1.97 -31.60 -35.59
C ASP A 510 -0.47 -31.66 -35.90
N LEU A 511 -0.15 -32.19 -37.08
CA LEU A 511 1.22 -32.31 -37.60
C LEU A 511 1.44 -31.39 -38.80
N SER A 512 0.49 -30.50 -39.10
CA SER A 512 0.55 -29.62 -40.27
C SER A 512 1.65 -28.55 -40.17
N GLY A 513 2.10 -28.24 -38.95
CA GLY A 513 3.27 -27.40 -38.70
C GLY A 513 4.61 -28.10 -38.90
N ALA A 514 4.62 -29.43 -39.01
CA ALA A 514 5.79 -30.26 -39.29
C ALA A 514 5.58 -31.11 -40.56
N PRO A 515 5.38 -30.48 -41.74
CA PRO A 515 5.14 -31.21 -42.98
C PRO A 515 6.36 -32.03 -43.38
N LEU A 516 6.13 -33.29 -43.73
CA LEU A 516 7.15 -34.18 -44.28
C LEU A 516 7.22 -34.06 -45.81
N ALA A 517 8.33 -34.50 -46.39
CA ALA A 517 8.47 -34.61 -47.84
C ALA A 517 7.45 -35.61 -48.42
N ASP A 518 7.16 -35.49 -49.72
CA ASP A 518 6.33 -36.45 -50.45
C ASP A 518 6.81 -37.89 -50.16
N TYR A 519 5.87 -38.84 -50.05
CA TYR A 519 6.13 -40.27 -49.76
C TYR A 519 6.57 -40.59 -48.32
N LEU A 520 6.56 -39.62 -47.41
CA LEU A 520 6.78 -39.85 -45.97
C LEU A 520 5.50 -39.57 -45.19
N GLU A 521 5.32 -40.30 -44.09
CA GLU A 521 4.25 -40.09 -43.14
C GLU A 521 4.76 -40.22 -41.69
N TRP A 522 4.00 -39.66 -40.76
CA TRP A 522 4.23 -39.81 -39.34
C TRP A 522 3.62 -41.12 -38.83
N ASP A 523 4.44 -41.95 -38.18
CA ASP A 523 4.02 -43.10 -37.39
C ASP A 523 3.85 -42.68 -35.92
N LEU A 524 2.61 -42.78 -35.43
CA LEU A 524 2.22 -42.43 -34.06
C LEU A 524 1.97 -43.69 -33.19
N SER A 525 2.29 -44.88 -33.69
CA SER A 525 1.96 -46.14 -33.01
C SER A 525 2.61 -46.30 -31.64
N ASN A 526 3.75 -45.63 -31.41
CA ASN A 526 4.47 -45.64 -30.14
C ASN A 526 4.21 -44.39 -29.27
N LEU A 527 3.45 -43.40 -29.74
CA LEU A 527 3.21 -42.14 -29.02
C LEU A 527 2.64 -42.35 -27.61
N TYR A 528 1.78 -43.34 -27.42
CA TYR A 528 1.18 -43.69 -26.12
C TYR A 528 1.78 -44.94 -25.48
N VAL A 529 2.89 -45.45 -26.03
CA VAL A 529 3.64 -46.59 -25.50
C VAL A 529 4.92 -46.10 -24.83
N ASP A 530 5.70 -45.30 -25.53
CA ASP A 530 6.99 -44.77 -25.08
C ASP A 530 7.22 -43.30 -25.45
N GLY A 531 6.22 -42.60 -25.97
CA GLY A 531 6.30 -41.16 -26.22
C GLY A 531 6.92 -40.79 -27.56
N THR A 532 7.25 -41.77 -28.40
CA THR A 532 7.96 -41.53 -29.65
C THR A 532 7.04 -41.39 -30.87
N ILE A 533 7.45 -40.53 -31.80
CA ILE A 533 6.91 -40.44 -33.15
C ILE A 533 8.03 -40.69 -34.17
N THR A 534 7.73 -41.40 -35.25
CA THR A 534 8.75 -41.81 -36.24
C THR A 534 8.33 -41.42 -37.65
N VAL A 535 9.29 -41.05 -38.49
CA VAL A 535 9.06 -40.82 -39.92
C VAL A 535 9.20 -42.13 -40.68
N ILE A 536 8.11 -42.59 -41.30
CA ILE A 536 8.07 -43.82 -42.10
C ILE A 536 7.71 -43.51 -43.56
N PRO A 537 7.95 -44.42 -44.51
CA PRO A 537 7.50 -44.25 -45.89
C PRO A 537 5.99 -44.46 -45.93
N GLU A 538 5.29 -43.74 -46.82
CA GLU A 538 3.87 -43.98 -47.07
C GLU A 538 3.61 -45.48 -47.31
N PRO A 539 2.51 -46.06 -46.79
CA PRO A 539 2.27 -47.48 -46.86
C PRO A 539 2.18 -47.86 -48.33
N ALA A 540 3.09 -48.74 -48.77
CA ALA A 540 3.18 -49.19 -50.16
C ALA A 540 1.83 -49.75 -50.68
N THR A 541 0.90 -50.08 -49.79
CA THR A 541 -0.50 -50.38 -50.07
C THR A 541 -1.19 -49.37 -50.99
N LEU A 542 -0.95 -48.06 -50.88
CA LEU A 542 -1.52 -47.06 -51.79
C LEU A 542 -0.87 -47.10 -53.17
N SER A 543 0.45 -47.30 -53.21
CA SER A 543 1.20 -47.55 -54.44
C SER A 543 0.73 -48.84 -55.13
N PHE A 544 0.43 -49.89 -54.37
CA PHE A 544 -0.14 -51.13 -54.91
C PHE A 544 -1.60 -50.97 -55.33
N LEU A 545 -2.42 -50.19 -54.62
CA LEU A 545 -3.81 -49.92 -55.03
C LEU A 545 -3.88 -49.12 -56.32
N SER A 546 -3.01 -48.11 -56.48
CA SER A 546 -2.92 -47.31 -57.70
C SER A 546 -2.38 -48.13 -58.87
N LEU A 547 -1.36 -48.97 -58.65
CA LEU A 547 -0.85 -49.89 -59.69
C LEU A 547 -1.88 -50.96 -60.08
N THR A 548 -2.63 -51.52 -59.13
CA THR A 548 -3.69 -52.49 -59.42
C THR A 548 -4.90 -51.85 -60.10
N ALA A 549 -5.31 -50.64 -59.70
CA ALA A 549 -6.34 -49.87 -60.39
C ALA A 549 -5.91 -49.50 -61.82
N ALA A 550 -4.65 -49.08 -62.02
CA ALA A 550 -4.09 -48.82 -63.34
C ALA A 550 -4.03 -50.11 -64.18
N GLY A 551 -3.64 -51.25 -63.59
CA GLY A 551 -3.67 -52.55 -64.24
C GLY A 551 -5.08 -53.00 -64.65
N LEU A 552 -6.09 -52.74 -63.81
CA LEU A 552 -7.51 -53.02 -64.11
C LEU A 552 -8.05 -52.11 -65.23
N LEU A 553 -7.66 -50.83 -65.26
CA LEU A 553 -8.04 -49.90 -66.33
C LEU A 553 -7.36 -50.25 -67.67
N LEU A 554 -6.08 -50.64 -67.64
CA LEU A 554 -5.34 -51.07 -68.82
C LEU A 554 -5.86 -52.42 -69.36
N SER A 555 -6.27 -53.35 -68.49
CA SER A 555 -6.87 -54.62 -68.91
C SER A 555 -8.27 -54.43 -69.51
N ARG A 556 -9.06 -53.46 -69.05
CA ARG A 556 -10.33 -53.08 -69.69
C ARG A 556 -10.16 -52.49 -71.09
N ARG A 557 -9.09 -51.75 -71.35
CA ARG A 557 -8.78 -51.18 -72.68
C ARG A 557 -8.35 -52.22 -73.74
N ARG A 558 -7.96 -53.43 -73.34
CA ARG A 558 -7.59 -54.52 -74.26
C ARG A 558 -8.76 -55.42 -74.66
N SER A 559 -9.92 -55.29 -74.03
CA SER A 559 -11.10 -56.14 -74.25
C SER A 559 -12.25 -55.43 -74.98
N ALA A 560 -12.04 -54.19 -75.44
CA ALA A 560 -12.87 -53.46 -76.41
C ALA A 560 -12.02 -53.26 -77.66
#